data_AF-A0A1A8FUG1-F1
#
_entry.id   AF-A0A1A8FUG1-F1
#
_cell.length_a   1.000
_cell.length_b   1.000
_cell.length_c   1.000
_cell.angle_alpha   90.00
_cell.angle_beta   90.00
_cell.angle_gamma   90.00
#
_symmetry.space_group_name_H-M   'P 1'
#
loop_
_entity.id
_entity.type
_entity.pdbx_description
1 polymer ?
#
loop_
_entity_poly.entity_id
_entity_poly.type
_entity_poly.pdbx_seq_one_letter_code
_entity_poly.pdbx_strand_id
1 'polypeptide(L)' 'PICGEMCSSDSDCPFGKKCCDNGCGHVCLSHEPVKPGSCPIVLFSLRCFDHCRGDSSCSNELKCCPTICGFKCVEPIF' A
#
# COMPACT_ATOMS: atom_id res chain seq x y z
N PRO A 1 7.36 22.98 3.10
CA PRO A 1 8.05 21.71 2.78
C PRO A 1 9.44 21.68 3.42
N ILE A 2 9.77 20.62 4.17
CA ILE A 2 11.15 20.41 4.60
C ILE A 2 11.92 19.98 3.34
N CYS A 3 12.83 20.82 2.88
CA CYS A 3 13.67 20.53 1.72
C CYS A 3 15.00 19.96 2.23
N GLY A 4 15.33 18.73 1.85
CA GLY A 4 16.56 18.07 2.25
C GLY A 4 16.57 16.61 1.80
N GLU A 5 17.69 16.19 1.22
CA GLU A 5 17.98 14.79 0.90
C GLU A 5 18.22 14.01 2.20
N MET A 6 17.22 13.27 2.67
CA MET A 6 17.34 12.42 3.88
C MET A 6 17.75 10.98 3.54
N CYS A 7 17.60 10.58 2.28
CA CYS A 7 17.97 9.27 1.75
C CYS A 7 18.26 9.43 0.26
N SER A 8 18.95 8.47 -0.36
CA SER A 8 19.10 8.39 -1.81
C SER A 8 18.57 7.08 -2.38
N SER A 9 18.32 6.10 -1.51
CA SER A 9 17.84 4.77 -1.84
C SER A 9 17.04 4.16 -0.68
N ASP A 10 16.21 3.15 -0.96
CA ASP A 10 15.44 2.43 0.06
C ASP A 10 16.34 1.83 1.17
N SER A 11 17.58 1.48 0.84
CA SER A 11 18.57 0.95 1.81
C SER A 11 19.06 1.97 2.83
N ASP A 12 18.94 3.26 2.55
CA ASP A 12 19.31 4.32 3.51
C ASP A 12 18.23 4.50 4.59
N CYS A 13 17.04 3.95 4.35
CA CYS A 13 15.91 4.08 5.23
C CYS A 13 15.86 2.97 6.29
N PRO A 14 15.36 3.28 7.51
CA PRO A 14 15.08 2.27 8.52
C PRO A 14 14.12 1.19 8.01
N PHE A 15 14.16 0.01 8.63
CA PHE A 15 13.29 -1.11 8.28
C PHE A 15 11.81 -0.71 8.15
N GLY A 16 11.17 -1.14 7.04
CA GLY A 16 9.77 -0.82 6.73
C GLY A 16 9.53 0.57 6.12
N LYS A 17 10.60 1.30 5.79
CA LYS A 17 10.51 2.60 5.09
C LYS A 17 11.20 2.53 3.74
N LYS A 18 10.73 3.36 2.82
CA LYS A 18 11.29 3.53 1.47
C LYS A 18 11.64 4.98 1.22
N CYS A 19 12.63 5.19 0.38
CA CYS A 19 13.07 6.51 -0.01
C CYS A 19 12.16 7.03 -1.13
N CYS A 20 11.46 8.12 -0.87
CA CYS A 20 10.47 8.67 -1.78
C CYS A 20 10.75 10.14 -2.06
N ASP A 21 10.63 10.53 -3.32
CA ASP A 21 10.67 11.93 -3.71
C ASP A 21 9.41 12.67 -3.20
N ASN A 22 9.62 13.84 -2.61
CA ASN A 22 8.55 14.73 -2.14
C ASN A 22 8.59 16.10 -2.85
N GLY A 23 9.13 16.15 -4.07
CA GLY A 23 9.17 17.33 -4.93
C GLY A 23 10.27 18.37 -4.66
N CYS A 24 11.00 18.28 -3.54
CA CYS A 24 12.19 19.11 -3.24
C CYS A 24 13.42 18.27 -2.84
N GLY A 25 13.26 16.94 -2.77
CA GLY A 25 14.27 16.01 -2.26
C GLY A 25 13.59 14.74 -1.77
N HIS A 26 14.41 13.81 -1.29
CA HIS A 26 13.95 12.48 -0.88
C HIS A 26 13.81 12.32 0.65
N VAL A 27 12.75 11.64 1.06
CA VAL A 27 12.44 11.36 2.46
C VAL A 27 12.05 9.91 2.67
N CYS A 28 12.40 9.34 3.82
CA CYS A 28 12.03 7.97 4.18
C CYS A 28 10.57 7.90 4.66
N LEU A 29 9.69 7.36 3.83
CA LEU A 29 8.28 7.15 4.15
C LEU A 29 8.00 5.70 4.50
N SER A 30 7.21 5.48 5.56
CA SER A 30 6.71 4.15 5.89
C SER A 30 5.86 3.64 4.75
N HIS A 31 6.19 2.45 4.25
CA HIS A 31 5.34 1.72 3.33
C HIS A 31 4.64 0.63 4.10
N GLU A 32 3.31 0.59 4.01
CA GLU A 32 2.53 -0.54 4.46
C GLU A 32 3.05 -1.79 3.73
N PRO A 33 3.33 -2.90 4.44
CA PRO A 33 3.79 -4.12 3.81
C PRO A 33 2.72 -4.61 2.81
N VAL A 34 3.12 -4.72 1.54
CA VAL A 34 2.26 -5.22 0.47
C VAL A 34 2.40 -6.73 0.38
N LYS A 35 1.28 -7.45 0.43
CA LYS A 35 1.28 -8.91 0.28
C LYS A 35 1.49 -9.30 -1.18
N PRO A 36 2.14 -10.44 -1.46
CA PRO A 36 2.43 -10.86 -2.83
C PRO A 36 1.15 -11.14 -3.64
N GLY A 37 1.26 -11.06 -4.97
CA GLY A 37 0.15 -11.21 -5.92
C GLY A 37 -0.61 -9.90 -6.20
N SER A 38 -1.54 -9.97 -7.16
CA SER A 38 -2.29 -8.83 -7.70
C SER A 38 -3.78 -8.91 -7.35
N CYS A 39 -4.45 -7.76 -7.32
CA CYS A 39 -5.89 -7.70 -7.09
C CYS A 39 -6.68 -8.21 -8.31
N PRO A 40 -7.64 -9.14 -8.12
CA PRO A 40 -8.61 -9.44 -9.17
C PRO A 40 -9.49 -8.22 -9.47
N ILE A 41 -10.07 -8.20 -10.66
CA ILE A 41 -11.08 -7.19 -11.02
C ILE A 41 -12.37 -7.52 -10.25
N VAL A 42 -12.70 -6.72 -9.23
CA VAL A 42 -13.92 -6.89 -8.43
C VAL A 42 -15.02 -5.95 -8.92
N LEU A 43 -15.87 -6.44 -9.80
CA LEU A 43 -16.96 -5.66 -10.42
C LEU A 43 -18.22 -5.55 -9.56
N PHE A 44 -18.34 -6.32 -8.47
CA PHE A 44 -19.54 -6.36 -7.64
C PHE A 44 -19.22 -6.03 -6.17
N SER A 45 -19.79 -4.93 -5.67
CA SER A 45 -19.86 -4.62 -4.25
C SER A 45 -21.31 -4.34 -3.88
N LEU A 46 -21.90 -5.23 -3.08
CA LEU A 46 -23.26 -5.07 -2.55
C LEU A 46 -23.42 -3.82 -1.69
N ARG A 47 -22.33 -3.32 -1.09
CA ARG A 47 -22.30 -2.13 -0.24
C ARG A 47 -21.01 -1.36 -0.45
N CYS A 48 -21.11 -0.03 -0.45
CA CYS A 48 -20.00 0.91 -0.43
C CYS A 48 -19.47 1.05 1.00
N PHE A 49 -18.47 0.26 1.37
CA PHE A 49 -17.76 0.44 2.64
C PHE A 49 -16.32 -0.02 2.52
N ASP A 50 -15.43 0.65 3.23
CA ASP A 50 -14.02 0.31 3.30
C ASP A 50 -13.81 -0.74 4.39
N HIS A 51 -13.80 -2.02 3.99
CA HIS A 51 -13.57 -3.13 4.92
C HIS A 51 -12.10 -3.26 5.35
N CYS A 52 -11.19 -2.62 4.63
CA CYS A 52 -9.76 -2.61 4.88
C CYS A 52 -9.16 -1.30 4.35
N ARG A 53 -7.97 -0.92 4.84
CA ARG A 53 -7.21 0.24 4.35
C ARG A 53 -5.89 -0.13 3.65
N GLY A 54 -5.42 -1.36 3.86
CA GLY A 54 -4.22 -1.90 3.27
C GLY A 54 -4.15 -3.42 3.49
N ASP A 55 -3.21 -4.09 2.83
CA ASP A 55 -3.07 -5.55 2.91
C ASP A 55 -2.86 -6.02 4.36
N SER A 56 -2.17 -5.22 5.17
CA SER A 56 -1.96 -5.42 6.61
C SER A 56 -3.27 -5.54 7.41
N SER A 57 -4.35 -4.91 6.95
CA SER A 57 -5.67 -4.94 7.59
C SER A 57 -6.40 -6.27 7.38
N CYS A 58 -5.97 -7.07 6.39
CA CYS A 58 -6.58 -8.33 6.04
C CYS A 58 -5.83 -9.48 6.70
N SER A 59 -6.54 -10.52 7.16
CA SER A 59 -5.90 -11.73 7.70
C SER A 59 -5.23 -12.56 6.60
N ASN A 60 -4.23 -13.38 6.96
CA ASN A 60 -3.54 -14.31 6.07
C ASN A 60 -2.95 -13.62 4.82
N GLU A 61 -2.99 -14.27 3.65
CA GLU A 61 -2.47 -13.74 2.38
C GLU A 61 -3.48 -12.87 1.61
N LEU A 62 -4.62 -12.52 2.21
CA LEU A 62 -5.64 -11.70 1.56
C LEU A 62 -5.14 -10.27 1.33
N LYS A 63 -5.38 -9.75 0.13
CA LYS A 63 -5.06 -8.37 -0.25
C LYS A 63 -6.25 -7.45 -0.07
N CYS A 64 -5.99 -6.21 0.31
CA CYS A 64 -7.00 -5.17 0.36
C CYS A 64 -7.15 -4.52 -1.01
N CYS A 65 -8.16 -4.95 -1.76
CA CYS A 65 -8.33 -4.57 -3.15
C CYS A 65 -9.46 -3.55 -3.33
N PRO A 66 -9.29 -2.60 -4.26
CA PRO A 66 -10.36 -1.69 -4.64
C PRO A 66 -11.47 -2.49 -5.33
N THR A 67 -12.70 -2.12 -5.01
CA THR A 67 -13.88 -2.59 -5.73
C THR A 67 -14.47 -1.41 -6.52
N ILE A 68 -15.64 -1.59 -7.15
CA ILE A 68 -16.37 -0.46 -7.73
C ILE A 68 -16.63 0.67 -6.73
N CYS A 69 -16.68 0.35 -5.44
CA CYS A 69 -16.96 1.30 -4.38
C CYS A 69 -16.36 0.80 -3.05
N GLY A 70 -15.30 1.46 -2.58
CA GLY A 70 -14.56 1.09 -1.38
C GLY A 70 -13.66 -0.14 -1.57
N PHE A 71 -13.17 -0.69 -0.46
CA PHE A 71 -12.13 -1.72 -0.44
C PHE A 71 -12.57 -3.01 0.27
N LYS A 72 -12.09 -4.16 -0.22
CA LYS A 72 -12.34 -5.48 0.36
C LYS A 72 -11.11 -6.37 0.39
N CYS A 73 -11.03 -7.21 1.42
CA CYS A 73 -10.06 -8.29 1.49
C CYS A 73 -10.44 -9.41 0.52
N VAL A 74 -9.57 -9.73 -0.44
CA VAL A 74 -9.79 -10.76 -1.46
C VAL A 74 -8.54 -11.60 -1.68
N GLU A 75 -8.71 -12.81 -2.21
CA GLU A 75 -7.59 -13.66 -2.57
C GLU A 75 -6.81 -13.07 -3.75
N PRO A 76 -5.46 -13.05 -3.69
CA PRO A 76 -4.63 -12.54 -4.77
C PRO A 76 -4.58 -13.47 -5.98
N ILE A 77 -4.31 -12.89 -7.15
CA ILE A 77 -3.90 -13.61 -8.36
C ILE A 77 -2.36 -13.61 -8.42
N PHE A 78 -1.76 -14.77 -8.73
CA PHE A 78 -0.31 -14.96 -8.89
C PHE A 78 0.08 -15.21 -10.34
#